data_AF-A0A8S7XGL8-F1
#
_entry.id   AF-A0A8S7XGL8-F1
#
_cell.length_a   1.000
_cell.length_b   1.000
_cell.length_c   1.000
_cell.angle_alpha   90.00
_cell.angle_beta   90.00
_cell.angle_gamma   90.00
#
_symmetry.space_group_name_H-M   'P 1'
#
loop_
_entity.id
_entity.type
_entity.pdbx_description
1 polymer ?
#
loop_
_entity_poly.entity_id
_entity_poly.type
_entity_poly.pdbx_seq_one_letter_code
_entity_poly.pdbx_strand_id
1 'polypeptide(L)'
;VSRVLKPEKERAQLSLLEGSEYDYFFFVTNTTLLSEKVVIYYEKRGNAENYIKEAKYDMAVGHLLLKSFWANEAVFQMMMLSYNLFLLFKFDSLDSSEYRQQIKTFRLKYVFLAAKIIKTARYVIMKLSENYPYKGVYEKCLV
;
A
#
# COMPACT_ATOMS: atom_id res chain seq x y z
N VAL A 1 25.82 -13.71 7.13
CA VAL A 1 25.60 -14.47 5.88
C VAL A 1 24.55 -15.53 6.16
N SER A 2 23.29 -15.25 5.84
CA SER A 2 22.25 -16.27 5.84
C SER A 2 22.48 -17.19 4.64
N ARG A 3 22.51 -18.50 4.87
CA ARG A 3 22.72 -19.49 3.80
C ARG A 3 21.35 -20.06 3.42
N VAL A 4 20.90 -19.78 2.19
CA VAL A 4 19.67 -20.34 1.63
C VAL A 4 20.06 -21.16 0.40
N LEU A 5 19.53 -22.38 0.29
CA LEU A 5 19.77 -23.28 -0.84
C LEU A 5 18.98 -22.78 -2.06
N LYS A 6 19.64 -22.72 -3.22
CA LYS A 6 18.99 -22.30 -4.48
C LYS A 6 17.89 -23.29 -4.89
N PRO A 7 16.67 -22.83 -5.22
CA PRO A 7 15.68 -23.68 -5.89
C PRO A 7 16.16 -24.03 -7.32
N GLU A 8 15.96 -25.28 -7.76
CA GLU A 8 16.51 -25.82 -9.02
C GLU A 8 16.16 -25.02 -10.29
N LYS A 9 15.12 -24.19 -10.26
CA LYS A 9 14.57 -23.47 -11.42
C LYS A 9 15.33 -22.20 -11.82
N GLU A 10 16.21 -21.66 -10.97
CA GLU A 10 16.87 -20.35 -11.19
C GLU A 10 18.39 -20.44 -11.42
N ARG A 11 18.86 -21.53 -12.05
CA ARG A 11 20.29 -21.69 -12.44
C ARG A 11 20.79 -20.67 -13.49
N ALA A 12 19.95 -19.75 -13.96
CA ALA A 12 20.31 -18.70 -14.93
C ALA A 12 21.06 -17.50 -14.29
N GLN A 13 21.01 -17.34 -12.96
CA GLN A 13 21.72 -16.26 -12.29
C GLN A 13 23.17 -16.65 -11.99
N LEU A 14 24.12 -15.98 -12.67
CA LEU A 14 25.57 -16.12 -12.46
C LEU A 14 25.92 -15.89 -10.97
N SER A 15 26.65 -16.84 -10.39
CA SER A 15 27.08 -16.79 -9.00
C SER A 15 28.13 -15.69 -8.80
N LEU A 16 27.96 -14.85 -7.76
CA LEU A 16 28.92 -13.80 -7.42
C LEU A 16 30.30 -14.38 -7.00
N LEU A 17 30.31 -15.62 -6.52
CA LEU A 17 31.51 -16.37 -6.14
C LEU A 17 31.53 -17.69 -6.94
N GLU A 18 32.70 -18.06 -7.46
CA GLU A 18 32.89 -19.35 -8.14
C GLU A 18 32.72 -20.52 -7.16
N GLY A 19 31.84 -21.48 -7.51
CA GLY A 19 31.80 -22.79 -6.86
C GLY A 19 30.77 -23.01 -5.74
N SER A 20 29.72 -22.19 -5.62
CA SER A 20 28.77 -22.34 -4.51
C SER A 20 27.31 -22.47 -4.93
N GLU A 21 26.67 -23.58 -4.53
CA GLU A 21 25.24 -23.93 -4.68
C GLU A 21 24.30 -23.07 -3.80
N TYR A 22 24.80 -22.00 -3.18
CA TYR A 22 24.08 -21.18 -2.22
C TYR A 22 23.79 -19.79 -2.77
N ASP A 23 22.65 -19.22 -2.37
CA ASP A 23 22.39 -17.79 -2.53
C ASP A 23 23.10 -17.01 -1.42
N TYR A 24 23.94 -16.07 -1.82
CA TYR A 24 24.65 -15.19 -0.91
C TYR A 24 23.97 -13.83 -0.88
N PHE A 25 23.57 -13.40 0.32
CA PHE A 25 23.09 -12.05 0.57
C PHE A 25 24.10 -11.31 1.43
N PHE A 26 24.50 -10.12 0.97
CA PHE A 26 25.33 -9.19 1.74
C PHE A 26 24.55 -7.90 2.01
N PHE A 27 24.71 -7.36 3.22
CA PHE A 27 24.10 -6.09 3.63
C PHE A 27 25.20 -5.07 3.85
N VAL A 28 25.12 -3.95 3.15
CA VAL A 28 25.95 -2.77 3.41
C VAL A 28 25.08 -1.78 4.15
N THR A 29 25.47 -1.41 5.37
CA THR A 29 24.73 -0.46 6.19
C THR A 29 25.68 0.51 6.87
N ASN A 30 25.22 1.75 7.06
CA ASN A 30 25.87 2.77 7.87
C ASN A 30 25.38 2.75 9.34
N THR A 31 24.53 1.79 9.72
CA THR A 31 23.98 1.70 11.08
C THR A 31 24.91 0.94 12.04
N THR A 32 24.88 1.32 13.31
CA THR A 32 25.62 0.69 14.40
C THR A 32 24.86 -0.49 15.05
N LEU A 33 23.77 -0.94 14.43
CA LEU A 33 22.92 -2.01 14.94
C LEU A 33 23.60 -3.38 14.79
N LEU A 34 23.23 -4.31 15.66
CA LEU A 34 23.61 -5.73 15.52
C LEU A 34 23.14 -6.28 14.18
N SER A 35 23.95 -7.16 13.58
CA SER A 35 23.71 -7.77 12.27
C SER A 35 22.32 -8.38 12.14
N GLU A 36 21.82 -9.06 13.17
CA GLU A 36 20.47 -9.65 13.18
C GLU A 36 19.37 -8.60 13.08
N LYS A 37 19.52 -7.48 13.80
CA LYS A 37 18.56 -6.38 13.75
C LYS A 37 18.57 -5.68 12.39
N VAL A 38 19.73 -5.61 11.73
CA VAL A 38 19.85 -5.06 10.38
C VAL A 38 19.07 -5.93 9.39
N VAL A 39 19.18 -7.26 9.48
CA VAL A 39 18.42 -8.19 8.62
C VAL A 39 16.91 -8.03 8.85
N ILE A 40 16.45 -8.08 10.10
CA ILE A 40 15.02 -7.93 10.44
C ILE A 40 14.49 -6.56 9.96
N TYR A 41 15.29 -5.51 10.09
CA TYR A 41 14.91 -4.19 9.60
C TYR A 41 14.80 -4.15 8.07
N TYR A 42 15.75 -4.76 7.36
CA TYR A 42 15.73 -4.83 5.91
C TYR A 42 14.57 -5.67 5.38
N GLU A 43 14.20 -6.76 6.05
CA GLU A 43 13.04 -7.60 5.68
C GLU A 43 11.73 -6.81 5.61
N LYS A 44 11.57 -5.76 6.45
CA LYS A 44 10.40 -4.87 6.40
C LYS A 44 10.28 -4.09 5.09
N ARG A 45 11.35 -3.98 4.30
CA ARG A 45 11.34 -3.35 2.96
C ARG A 45 10.40 -4.07 2.00
N GLY A 46 10.13 -5.36 2.18
CA GLY A 46 9.17 -6.10 1.35
C GLY A 46 7.76 -5.47 1.35
N ASN A 47 7.39 -4.77 2.43
CA ASN A 47 6.13 -4.03 2.48
C ASN A 47 6.09 -2.86 1.49
N ALA A 48 7.23 -2.22 1.21
CA ALA A 48 7.31 -1.14 0.22
C ALA A 48 6.95 -1.62 -1.19
N GLU A 49 7.38 -2.83 -1.57
CA GLU A 49 7.00 -3.41 -2.87
C GLU A 49 5.49 -3.65 -2.97
N ASN A 50 4.84 -4.04 -1.87
CA ASN A 50 3.39 -4.22 -1.84
C ASN A 50 2.66 -2.89 -2.07
N TYR A 51 3.11 -1.80 -1.42
CA TYR A 51 2.55 -0.46 -1.66
C TYR A 51 2.76 0.01 -3.10
N ILE A 52 3.94 -0.25 -3.69
CA ILE A 52 4.22 0.11 -5.09
C ILE A 52 3.34 -0.70 -6.05
N LYS A 53 3.17 -2.01 -5.80
CA LYS A 53 2.27 -2.86 -6.60
C LYS A 53 0.84 -2.36 -6.51
N GLU A 54 0.35 -2.05 -5.30
CA GLU A 54 -1.00 -1.51 -5.10
C GLU A 54 -1.19 -0.18 -5.85
N ALA A 55 -0.27 0.77 -5.72
CA ALA A 55 -0.33 2.03 -6.45
C ALA A 55 -0.31 1.83 -7.97
N LYS A 56 0.52 0.91 -8.47
CA LYS A 56 0.62 0.64 -9.91
C LYS A 56 -0.65 0.02 -10.49
N TYR A 57 -1.20 -1.00 -9.83
CA TYR A 57 -2.31 -1.80 -10.35
C TYR A 57 -3.69 -1.25 -9.95
N ASP A 58 -3.89 -0.88 -8.68
CA ASP A 58 -5.21 -0.48 -8.19
C ASP A 58 -5.52 1.00 -8.40
N MET A 59 -4.49 1.86 -8.44
CA MET A 59 -4.64 3.27 -8.82
C MET A 59 -4.29 3.54 -10.28
N ALA A 60 -3.82 2.56 -11.03
CA ALA A 60 -3.43 2.70 -12.44
C ALA A 60 -2.39 3.81 -12.69
N VAL A 61 -1.51 4.07 -11.72
CA VAL A 61 -0.47 5.12 -11.79
C VAL A 61 0.46 4.94 -13.00
N GLY A 62 0.62 3.72 -13.50
CA GLY A 62 1.42 3.43 -14.70
C GLY A 62 0.77 3.78 -16.04
N HIS A 63 -0.50 4.22 -16.07
CA HIS A 63 -1.26 4.46 -17.29
C HIS A 63 -1.60 5.95 -17.50
N LEU A 64 -0.62 6.82 -17.31
CA LEU A 64 -0.77 8.24 -17.57
C LEU A 64 -0.62 8.51 -19.08
N LEU A 65 -1.70 8.99 -19.71
CA LEU A 65 -1.80 9.16 -21.17
C LEU A 65 -1.49 10.60 -21.66
N LEU A 66 -1.03 11.50 -20.79
CA LEU A 66 -0.78 12.88 -21.23
C LEU A 66 0.50 12.95 -22.06
N LYS A 67 0.49 13.82 -23.07
CA LYS A 67 1.62 14.03 -23.99
C LYS A 67 2.78 14.81 -23.37
N SER A 68 2.54 15.53 -22.27
CA SER A 68 3.54 16.36 -21.59
C SER A 68 4.05 15.65 -20.33
N PHE A 69 5.38 15.63 -20.17
CA PHE A 69 6.04 15.06 -18.98
C PHE A 69 5.60 15.75 -17.69
N TRP A 70 5.62 17.08 -17.67
CA TRP A 70 5.24 17.90 -16.51
C TRP A 70 3.78 17.69 -16.10
N ALA A 71 2.89 17.49 -17.09
CA ALA A 71 1.49 17.23 -16.81
C ALA A 71 1.29 15.81 -16.21
N ASN A 72 2.03 14.82 -16.70
CA ASN A 72 2.04 13.48 -16.09
C ASN A 72 2.64 13.51 -14.68
N GLU A 73 3.70 14.27 -14.45
CA GLU A 73 4.31 14.43 -13.12
C GLU A 73 3.33 15.03 -12.12
N ALA A 74 2.65 16.12 -12.48
CA ALA A 74 1.66 16.74 -11.60
C ALA A 74 0.51 15.77 -11.24
N VAL A 75 0.01 15.02 -12.23
CA VAL A 75 -1.02 14.00 -11.99
C VAL A 75 -0.49 12.88 -11.10
N PHE A 76 0.72 12.40 -11.35
CA PHE A 76 1.39 11.40 -10.52
C PHE A 76 1.50 11.85 -9.05
N GLN A 77 1.94 13.09 -8.82
CA GLN A 77 2.05 13.66 -7.47
C GLN A 77 0.69 13.75 -6.78
N MET A 78 -0.37 14.17 -7.50
CA MET A 78 -1.73 14.17 -6.95
C MET A 78 -2.23 12.76 -6.62
N MET A 79 -1.90 11.76 -7.43
CA MET A 79 -2.24 10.36 -7.15
C MET A 79 -1.51 9.85 -5.91
N MET A 80 -0.21 10.15 -5.76
CA MET A 80 0.57 9.80 -4.58
C MET A 80 0.05 10.49 -3.32
N LEU A 81 -0.34 11.76 -3.41
CA LEU A 81 -0.98 12.48 -2.30
C LEU A 81 -2.30 11.80 -1.89
N SER A 82 -3.16 11.45 -2.86
CA SER A 82 -4.40 10.74 -2.58
C SER A 82 -4.15 9.36 -1.94
N TYR A 83 -3.10 8.65 -2.35
CA TYR A 83 -2.72 7.36 -1.77
C TYR A 83 -2.26 7.53 -0.32
N ASN A 84 -1.45 8.55 -0.03
CA ASN A 84 -0.98 8.84 1.32
C ASN A 84 -2.14 9.23 2.25
N LEU A 85 -3.10 10.02 1.75
CA LEU A 85 -4.32 10.34 2.51
C LEU A 85 -5.16 9.09 2.80
N PHE A 86 -5.27 8.19 1.83
CA PHE A 86 -5.92 6.88 2.03
C PHE A 86 -5.21 6.06 3.12
N LEU A 87 -3.88 5.96 3.08
CA LEU A 87 -3.10 5.26 4.10
C LEU A 87 -3.32 5.88 5.48
N LEU A 88 -3.30 7.21 5.59
CA LEU A 88 -3.54 7.92 6.84
C LEU A 88 -4.94 7.63 7.39
N PHE A 89 -5.96 7.63 6.53
CA PHE A 89 -7.32 7.26 6.91
C PHE A 89 -7.41 5.82 7.42
N LYS A 90 -6.69 4.87 6.79
CA LYS A 90 -6.62 3.48 7.29
C LYS A 90 -5.99 3.37 8.67
N PHE A 91 -4.98 4.19 8.96
CA PHE A 91 -4.30 4.16 10.26
C PHE A 91 -5.15 4.79 11.37
N ASP A 92 -5.88 5.85 11.06
CA ASP A 92 -6.61 6.65 12.05
C ASP A 92 -8.04 6.15 12.31
N SER A 93 -8.75 5.69 11.28
CA SER A 93 -10.20 5.45 11.35
C SER A 93 -10.65 3.99 11.21
N LEU A 94 -9.76 3.06 10.84
CA LEU A 94 -10.11 1.65 10.58
C LEU A 94 -9.62 0.70 11.69
N ASP A 95 -10.54 -0.13 12.20
CA ASP A 95 -10.22 -1.21 13.12
C ASP A 95 -9.23 -2.23 12.50
N SER A 96 -8.50 -2.93 13.36
CA SER A 96 -7.45 -3.91 12.98
C SER A 96 -7.90 -5.00 11.99
N SER A 97 -9.21 -5.29 11.90
CA SER A 97 -9.78 -6.25 10.97
C SER A 97 -9.87 -5.74 9.52
N GLU A 98 -9.97 -4.42 9.31
CA GLU A 98 -10.12 -3.82 7.98
C GLU A 98 -8.80 -3.28 7.41
N TYR A 99 -7.74 -3.25 8.20
CA TYR A 99 -6.43 -2.70 7.83
C TYR A 99 -5.80 -3.36 6.56
N ARG A 100 -6.16 -4.61 6.25
CA ARG A 100 -5.65 -5.33 5.05
C ARG A 100 -6.37 -5.00 3.74
N GLN A 101 -7.37 -4.12 3.73
CA GLN A 101 -8.12 -3.83 2.51
C GLN A 101 -7.28 -3.09 1.46
N GLN A 102 -7.36 -3.54 0.20
CA GLN A 102 -6.80 -2.83 -0.94
C GLN A 102 -7.58 -1.53 -1.21
N ILE A 103 -6.90 -0.53 -1.79
CA ILE A 103 -7.49 0.77 -2.13
C ILE A 103 -8.70 0.66 -3.04
N LYS A 104 -8.75 -0.34 -3.93
CA LYS A 104 -9.92 -0.58 -4.80
C LYS A 104 -11.17 -0.93 -4.00
N THR A 105 -11.03 -1.84 -3.02
CA THR A 105 -12.11 -2.23 -2.11
C THR A 105 -12.50 -1.07 -1.21
N PHE A 106 -11.51 -0.34 -0.69
CA PHE A 106 -11.75 0.86 0.09
C PHE A 106 -12.55 1.90 -0.71
N ARG A 107 -12.17 2.17 -1.97
CA ARG A 107 -12.89 3.11 -2.82
C ARG A 107 -14.34 2.68 -3.01
N LEU A 108 -14.60 1.40 -3.24
CA LEU A 108 -15.97 0.89 -3.41
C LEU A 108 -16.80 0.94 -2.12
N LYS A 109 -16.18 0.68 -0.97
CA LYS A 109 -16.86 0.74 0.32
C LYS A 109 -17.09 2.18 0.79
N TYR A 110 -16.04 3.00 0.74
CA TYR A 110 -15.97 4.25 1.48
C TYR A 110 -16.22 5.52 0.64
N VAL A 111 -15.82 5.48 -0.64
CA VAL A 111 -15.81 6.68 -1.51
C VAL A 111 -16.94 6.61 -2.55
N PHE A 112 -17.15 5.45 -3.15
CA PHE A 112 -18.16 5.21 -4.19
C PHE A 112 -19.47 4.72 -3.55
N LEU A 113 -19.95 5.51 -2.61
CA LEU A 113 -21.15 5.21 -1.84
C LEU A 113 -22.29 6.14 -2.26
N ALA A 114 -23.43 5.56 -2.59
CA ALA A 114 -24.66 6.31 -2.77
C ALA A 114 -25.22 6.70 -1.38
N ALA A 115 -25.04 7.97 -1.01
CA ALA A 115 -25.59 8.55 0.21
C ALA A 115 -26.25 9.89 -0.06
N LYS A 116 -27.29 10.20 0.73
CA LYS A 116 -27.96 11.51 0.71
C LYS A 116 -27.33 12.39 1.79
N ILE A 117 -26.63 13.45 1.38
CA ILE A 117 -26.08 14.44 2.30
C ILE A 117 -27.15 15.49 2.60
N ILE A 118 -27.52 15.63 3.88
CA ILE A 118 -28.47 16.61 4.37
C ILE A 118 -27.69 17.62 5.20
N LYS A 119 -27.64 18.87 4.74
CA LYS A 119 -27.00 19.96 5.48
C LYS A 119 -28.06 20.76 6.23
N THR A 120 -27.95 20.79 7.55
CA THR A 120 -28.71 21.68 8.44
C THR A 120 -27.79 22.79 8.94
N ALA A 121 -28.35 23.87 9.49
CA ALA A 121 -27.57 25.01 10.00
C ALA A 121 -26.46 24.64 11.00
N ARG A 122 -26.61 23.52 11.73
CA ARG A 122 -25.65 23.07 12.77
C ARG A 122 -24.96 21.74 12.46
N TYR A 123 -25.48 20.94 11.53
CA TYR A 123 -25.01 19.57 11.32
C TYR A 123 -25.02 19.19 9.84
N VAL A 124 -24.06 18.37 9.44
CA VAL A 124 -24.05 17.67 8.16
C VAL A 124 -24.37 16.21 8.45
N ILE A 125 -25.51 15.72 7.97
CA ILE A 125 -25.99 14.36 8.19
C ILE A 125 -25.86 13.60 6.88
N MET A 126 -25.12 12.50 6.89
CA MET A 126 -25.02 11.60 5.74
C MET A 126 -26.00 10.43 5.93
N LYS A 127 -27.07 10.39 5.13
CA LYS A 127 -28.02 9.28 5.14
C LYS A 127 -27.62 8.19 4.14
N LEU A 128 -27.41 6.99 4.68
CA LEU A 128 -27.15 5.76 3.95
C LEU A 128 -28.46 5.04 3.58
N SER A 129 -28.41 4.18 2.56
CA SER A 129 -29.50 3.23 2.27
C SER A 129 -29.66 2.25 3.44
N GLU A 130 -30.90 1.88 3.76
CA GLU A 130 -31.19 0.94 4.86
C GLU A 130 -30.56 -0.44 4.64
N ASN A 131 -30.51 -0.90 3.39
CA ASN A 131 -29.94 -2.20 3.01
C ASN A 131 -28.43 -2.14 2.71
N TYR A 132 -27.73 -1.06 3.09
CA TYR A 132 -26.30 -0.97 2.82
C TYR A 132 -25.49 -1.93 3.72
N PRO A 133 -24.74 -2.90 3.17
CA PRO A 133 -24.12 -3.97 3.93
C PRO A 133 -23.13 -3.50 5.02
N TYR A 134 -22.48 -2.35 4.83
CA TYR A 134 -21.44 -1.84 5.73
C TYR A 134 -21.89 -0.67 6.61
N LYS A 135 -23.21 -0.48 6.79
CA LYS A 135 -23.78 0.63 7.57
C LYS A 135 -23.22 0.72 9.01
N GLY A 136 -23.10 -0.43 9.69
CA GLY A 136 -22.60 -0.48 11.07
C GLY A 136 -21.13 -0.13 11.24
N VAL A 137 -20.30 -0.28 10.19
CA VAL A 137 -18.90 0.16 10.23
C VAL A 137 -18.84 1.68 10.06
N TYR A 138 -19.64 2.22 9.15
CA TYR A 138 -19.75 3.66 8.93
C TYR A 138 -20.24 4.44 10.16
N GLU A 139 -21.25 3.93 10.86
CA GLU A 139 -21.77 4.58 12.07
C GLU A 139 -20.72 4.62 13.19
N LYS A 140 -19.78 3.67 13.23
CA LYS A 140 -18.67 3.68 14.19
C LYS A 140 -17.55 4.64 13.80
N CYS A 141 -17.25 4.79 12.51
CA CYS A 141 -16.20 5.69 12.03
C CYS A 141 -16.59 7.17 12.03
N LEU A 142 -17.89 7.50 12.16
CA LEU A 142 -18.41 8.88 12.14
C LEU A 142 -18.58 9.49 13.55
N VAL A 143 -18.29 8.74 14.61
CA VAL A 143 -18.28 9.21 16.01
C VAL A 143 -16.89 9.70 16.38
#